data_AF-A0A2P2KPC6-F1
#
_entry.id   AF-A0A2P2KPC6-F1
#
_cell.length_a   1.000
_cell.length_b   1.000
_cell.length_c   1.000
_cell.angle_alpha   90.00
_cell.angle_beta   90.00
_cell.angle_gamma   90.00
#
_symmetry.space_group_name_H-M   'P 1'
#
loop_
_entity.id
_entity.type
_entity.pdbx_description
1 polymer ?
#
loop_
_entity_poly.entity_id
_entity_poly.type
_entity_poly.pdbx_seq_one_letter_code
_entity_poly.pdbx_strand_id
1 'polypeptide(L)' 'MFAVDVGGLHIVKQNQFKQRVWIQGNRPEEEEIFQFTMVQRIGGSWDGYWLTESLLHDGDTFSGGLAY' A
#
# COMPACT_ATOMS: atom_id res chain seq x y z
N MET A 1 -0.91 36.88 13.71
CA MET A 1 -1.82 36.39 14.76
C MET A 1 -1.88 34.88 14.61
N PHE A 2 -1.11 34.15 15.42
CA PHE A 2 -1.07 32.69 15.40
C PHE A 2 -2.23 32.19 16.25
N ALA A 3 -3.19 31.49 15.65
CA ALA A 3 -4.22 30.82 16.42
C ALA A 3 -3.57 29.61 17.10
N VAL A 4 -3.56 29.63 18.42
CA VAL A 4 -3.19 28.49 19.27
C VAL A 4 -4.41 27.57 19.26
N ASP A 5 -4.33 26.42 18.60
CA ASP A 5 -5.40 25.42 18.65
C ASP A 5 -5.37 24.72 20.00
N VAL A 6 -6.32 25.07 20.87
CA VAL A 6 -6.54 24.41 22.15
C VAL A 6 -7.67 23.41 21.97
N GLY A 7 -7.31 22.16 21.67
CA GLY A 7 -8.17 20.98 21.84
C GLY A 7 -9.14 20.69 20.69
N GLY A 8 -8.65 20.11 19.60
CA GLY A 8 -9.47 19.45 18.59
C GLY A 8 -8.98 18.01 18.37
N LEU A 9 -9.86 17.02 18.53
CA LEU A 9 -9.61 15.64 18.12
C LEU A 9 -9.09 15.66 16.68
N HIS A 10 -7.80 15.45 16.49
CA HIS A 10 -7.15 15.43 15.18
C HIS A 10 -7.72 14.26 14.37
N ILE A 11 -8.76 14.52 13.57
CA ILE A 11 -9.48 13.50 12.81
C ILE A 11 -8.55 12.96 11.73
N VAL A 12 -8.14 11.69 11.88
CA VAL A 12 -7.45 10.95 10.83
C VAL A 12 -8.52 10.31 9.93
N LYS A 13 -8.56 10.74 8.67
CA LYS A 13 -9.33 10.07 7.64
C LYS A 13 -8.53 8.88 7.10
N GLN A 14 -9.18 7.73 6.97
CA GLN A 14 -8.62 6.54 6.34
C GLN A 14 -9.31 6.25 5.02
N ASN A 15 -8.53 6.06 3.96
CA ASN A 15 -9.01 5.55 2.68
C ASN A 15 -8.26 4.24 2.36
N GLN A 16 -8.86 3.39 1.52
CA GLN A 16 -8.22 2.17 1.03
C GLN A 16 -8.13 2.22 -0.49
N PHE A 17 -6.99 1.77 -1.02
CA PHE A 17 -6.77 1.52 -2.43
C PHE A 17 -6.43 0.04 -2.61
N LYS A 18 -7.11 -0.62 -3.54
CA LYS A 18 -6.88 -2.03 -3.85
C LYS A 18 -6.76 -2.19 -5.35
N GLN A 19 -5.62 -2.70 -5.81
CA GLN A 19 -5.35 -2.88 -7.22
C GLN A 19 -4.72 -4.24 -7.47
N ARG A 20 -5.14 -4.86 -8.57
CA ARG A 20 -4.53 -6.07 -9.12
C ARG A 20 -3.77 -5.68 -10.38
N VAL A 21 -2.53 -6.14 -10.49
CA VAL A 21 -1.61 -5.86 -11.58
C VAL A 21 -1.11 -7.18 -12.13
N TRP A 22 -1.15 -7.30 -13.44
CA TRP A 22 -0.52 -8.37 -14.19
C TRP A 22 0.85 -7.90 -14.64
N ILE A 23 1.89 -8.65 -14.29
CA ILE A 23 3.27 -8.37 -14.63
C ILE A 23 3.75 -9.50 -15.54
N GLN A 24 4.23 -9.13 -16.72
CA GLN A 24 4.84 -10.04 -17.67
C GLN A 24 6.35 -9.84 -17.66
N GLY A 25 7.09 -10.87 -17.25
CA GLY A 25 8.56 -10.91 -17.36
C GLY A 25 9.06 -11.15 -18.78
N ASN A 26 10.35 -11.43 -18.91
CA ASN A 26 10.97 -11.68 -20.22
C ASN A 26 10.67 -13.09 -20.74
N ARG A 27 10.31 -14.02 -19.85
CA ARG A 27 9.96 -15.40 -20.19
C ARG A 27 8.51 -15.71 -19.82
N PRO A 28 7.84 -16.65 -20.53
CA PRO A 28 6.44 -17.00 -20.24
C PRO A 28 6.20 -17.47 -18.80
N GLU A 29 7.18 -18.09 -18.16
CA GLU A 29 7.11 -18.54 -16.76
C GLU A 29 7.26 -17.42 -15.72
N GLU A 30 7.69 -16.22 -16.13
CA GLU A 30 7.85 -15.04 -15.28
C GLU A 30 6.59 -14.15 -15.32
N GLU A 31 5.43 -14.73 -15.66
CA GLU A 31 4.15 -14.06 -15.69
C GLU A 31 3.43 -14.22 -14.35
N GLU A 32 3.21 -13.12 -13.65
CA GLU A 32 2.64 -13.12 -12.30
C GLU A 32 1.54 -12.06 -12.14
N ILE A 33 0.53 -12.40 -11.34
CA ILE A 33 -0.51 -11.47 -10.94
C ILE A 33 -0.35 -11.14 -9.47
N PHE A 34 -0.21 -9.85 -9.19
CA PHE A 34 -0.11 -9.30 -7.84
C PHE A 34 -1.34 -8.49 -7.50
N GLN A 35 -1.74 -8.53 -6.23
CA GLN A 35 -2.72 -7.62 -5.68
C GLN A 35 -2.12 -6.91 -4.47
N PHE A 36 -2.05 -5.59 -4.53
CA PHE A 36 -1.64 -4.79 -3.39
C PHE A 36 -2.83 -4.01 -2.82
N THR A 37 -2.86 -3.95 -1.50
CA THR A 37 -3.81 -3.13 -0.74
C THR A 37 -3.01 -2.05 -0.03
N MET A 38 -3.38 -0.79 -0.24
CA MET A 38 -2.77 0.36 0.42
C MET A 38 -3.81 1.10 1.24
N VAL A 39 -3.37 1.62 2.38
CA VAL A 39 -4.19 2.47 3.25
C VAL A 39 -3.61 3.87 3.24
N GLN A 40 -4.43 4.86 2.92
CA GLN A 40 -4.11 6.27 3.08
C GLN A 40 -4.55 6.73 4.45
N ARG A 41 -3.69 7.47 5.14
CA ARG A 41 -4.06 8.20 6.35
C ARG A 41 -3.79 9.67 6.11
N ILE A 42 -4.81 10.52 6.26
CA ILE A 42 -4.72 11.98 6.08
C ILE A 42 -5.35 12.66 7.28
N GLY A 43 -4.71 13.73 7.76
CA GLY A 43 -5.27 14.59 8.80
C GLY A 43 -4.58 14.43 10.16
N GLY A 44 -5.00 15.27 11.09
CA GLY A 44 -4.30 15.47 12.34
C GLY A 44 -3.00 16.25 12.18
N SER A 45 -1.95 15.83 12.88
CA SER A 45 -0.61 16.46 12.80
C SER A 45 0.24 15.93 11.64
N TRP A 46 -0.33 15.13 10.73
CA TRP A 46 0.38 14.48 9.63
C TRP A 46 -0.05 15.04 8.28
N ASP A 47 0.91 15.30 7.39
CA ASP A 47 0.67 15.77 6.01
C ASP A 47 0.09 14.68 5.09
N GLY A 48 -0.10 13.48 5.63
CA GLY A 48 -0.69 12.32 4.97
C GLY A 48 0.35 11.37 4.38
N TYR A 49 0.05 10.08 4.42
CA TYR A 49 0.92 9.02 3.92
C TYR A 49 0.14 7.80 3.46
N TRP A 50 0.81 6.95 2.68
CA TRP A 50 0.30 5.65 2.23
C TRP A 50 1.11 4.53 2.87
N LEU A 51 0.43 3.48 3.34
CA LEU A 51 1.04 2.24 3.80
C LEU A 51 0.58 1.09 2.92
N THR A 52 1.50 0.20 2.55
CA THR A 52 1.13 -1.10 1.99
C THR A 52 0.62 -1.98 3.13
N GLU A 53 -0.67 -2.30 3.09
CA GLU A 53 -1.33 -3.18 4.06
C GLU A 53 -1.11 -4.66 3.70
N SER A 54 -1.20 -5.01 2.42
CA SER A 54 -0.90 -6.35 1.93
C SER A 54 -0.39 -6.35 0.50
N LEU A 55 0.43 -7.34 0.18
CA LEU A 55 0.83 -7.74 -1.16
C LEU A 55 0.58 -9.24 -1.29
N LEU A 56 -0.34 -9.61 -2.17
CA LEU A 56 -0.68 -10.99 -2.48
C LEU A 56 -0.23 -11.30 -3.90
N HIS A 57 0.14 -12.54 -4.17
CA HIS A 57 0.39 -13.04 -5.51
C HIS A 57 -0.46 -14.30 -5.74
N ASP A 58 -0.95 -14.50 -6.97
CA ASP A 58 -1.84 -15.63 -7.29
C ASP A 58 -1.10 -16.93 -7.59
N GLY A 59 0.22 -16.84 -7.82
CA GLY A 59 1.08 -18.01 -8.02
C GLY A 59 1.21 -18.86 -6.76
N ASP A 60 1.50 -20.15 -6.93
CA ASP A 60 1.92 -20.99 -5.80
C ASP A 60 3.20 -20.39 -5.19
N THR A 61 3.33 -20.42 -3.87
CA THR A 61 4.45 -19.79 -3.13
C THR A 61 5.77 -20.13 -3.82
N PHE A 62 6.40 -19.12 -4.41
CA PHE A 62 7.63 -19.16 -5.20
C PHE A 62 8.53 -20.37 -4.85
N SER A 63 8.45 -21.43 -5.65
CA SER A 63 9.35 -22.58 -5.56
C SER A 63 10.70 -22.23 -6.20
N GLY A 64 11.46 -21.36 -5.54
CA GLY A 64 12.89 -21.29 -5.73
C GLY A 64 13.46 -19.93 -6.14
N GLY A 65 14.22 -19.34 -5.21
CA GLY A 65 15.34 -18.48 -5.59
C GLY A 65 15.25 -17.03 -5.14
N LEU A 66 15.09 -16.80 -3.83
CA LEU A 66 15.57 -15.56 -3.24
C LEU A 66 17.11 -15.57 -3.34
N ALA A 67 17.65 -14.98 -4.40
CA ALA A 67 19.05 -14.54 -4.44
C ALA A 67 19.05 -13.02 -4.30
N TYR A 68 19.55 -12.56 -3.15
CA TYR A 68 19.93 -11.17 -2.91
C TYR A 68 21.29 -10.87 -3.53
#